data_AF-A0A5M8SHZ2-F1
#
_entry.id   AF-A0A5M8SHZ2-F1
#
_cell.length_a   1.000
_cell.length_b   1.000
_cell.length_c   1.000
_cell.angle_alpha   90.00
_cell.angle_beta   90.00
_cell.angle_gamma   90.00
#
_symmetry.space_group_name_H-M   'P 1'
#
loop_
_entity.id
_entity.type
_entity.pdbx_description
1 polymer ?
#
loop_
_entity_poly.entity_id
_entity_poly.type
_entity_poly.pdbx_seq_one_letter_code
_entity_poly.pdbx_strand_id
1 'polypeptide(L)'
;MTRPNPFLGNWVYRSLINTTDPVQKIDDLLLWEANLSIGPDGPDLISGVLSSNGYTLEVRGAVDLSQDEPRIQMRATGIDRTATAGWIYDYSGYLTSRWPEGDRQVPAIVGTVIRTVPHAPNRPAGASYSFVAVSKEASSAVYQLPAPVTAHFADRVHRLHHAVWHGIREAWEDLTAKQQEQLRDLDWQVEGGRIALVASQKTRPALENGSGEDFLFFHRQMVAHYRMMMDSIGAERLEWIEIPQPGSESNHGFDAVPPGWNIPDAVSFQRRLSALKTDEYFWTRMRWWEVKFKDSRYLATLTLGELGALLQYTIHNDMHIRWSAAPRDPETNAWLPLGRPDPDISEKWDNPRYDWLGEFYSSHVNPIFWRLHGWIDDRIVDWAQAHEHYHPGSLEPRVLGGVDWFKPGKWVGVDYPWVWPRELGGIDSGMGDDTPEMRQKKIKSMTAVMNILYSPASEAKIVSGETAGPSKGKLTKRRTSVIGLE
;
A
#
# COMPACT_ATOMS: atom_id res chain seq x y z
N MET A 1 -23.74 -17.26 5.78
CA MET A 1 -23.17 -15.92 5.99
C MET A 1 -23.95 -14.94 5.14
N THR A 2 -24.48 -13.86 5.71
CA THR A 2 -25.22 -12.81 4.99
C THR A 2 -24.24 -11.93 4.22
N ARG A 3 -24.51 -11.63 2.95
CA ARG A 3 -23.69 -10.71 2.15
C ARG A 3 -23.70 -9.32 2.81
N PRO A 4 -22.54 -8.64 2.96
CA PRO A 4 -22.52 -7.27 3.47
C PRO A 4 -23.27 -6.32 2.54
N ASN A 5 -24.03 -5.38 3.10
CA ASN A 5 -24.82 -4.41 2.32
C ASN A 5 -23.89 -3.32 1.73
N PRO A 6 -23.71 -3.27 0.40
CA PRO A 6 -22.73 -2.40 -0.24
C PRO A 6 -23.22 -0.94 -0.41
N PHE A 7 -24.44 -0.63 0.04
CA PHE A 7 -25.03 0.71 -0.01
C PHE A 7 -24.81 1.52 1.28
N LEU A 8 -24.35 0.88 2.35
CA LEU A 8 -24.07 1.57 3.62
C LEU A 8 -22.88 2.52 3.46
N GLY A 9 -22.87 3.60 4.22
CA GLY A 9 -21.79 4.59 4.23
C GLY A 9 -22.23 5.98 3.79
N ASN A 10 -21.25 6.81 3.41
CA ASN A 10 -21.47 8.21 3.05
C ASN A 10 -21.20 8.45 1.57
N TRP A 11 -22.08 9.22 0.93
CA TRP A 11 -22.10 9.43 -0.51
C TRP A 11 -22.24 10.92 -0.85
N VAL A 12 -21.62 11.34 -1.95
CA VAL A 12 -21.89 12.63 -2.60
C VAL A 12 -22.98 12.43 -3.63
N TYR A 13 -24.17 12.92 -3.32
CA TYR A 13 -25.37 12.80 -4.14
C TYR A 13 -25.51 13.97 -5.12
N ARG A 14 -25.92 13.67 -6.35
CA ARG A 14 -26.31 14.63 -7.39
C ARG A 14 -27.55 14.14 -8.11
N SER A 15 -28.53 15.02 -8.32
CA SER A 15 -29.67 14.76 -9.22
C SER A 15 -29.63 15.67 -10.43
N LEU A 16 -30.09 15.14 -11.56
CA LEU A 16 -29.99 15.77 -12.88
C LEU A 16 -31.36 15.81 -13.58
N ILE A 17 -31.66 16.92 -14.25
CA ILE A 17 -32.80 17.05 -15.15
C ILE A 17 -32.59 16.09 -16.34
N ASN A 18 -33.61 15.29 -16.63
CA ASN A 18 -33.63 14.46 -17.83
C ASN A 18 -34.15 15.32 -19.00
N THR A 19 -33.28 15.62 -19.95
CA THR A 19 -33.64 16.30 -21.20
C THR A 19 -32.87 15.68 -22.36
N THR A 20 -33.48 15.72 -23.54
CA THR A 20 -32.83 15.38 -24.81
C THR A 20 -32.22 16.60 -25.49
N ASP A 21 -32.57 17.80 -25.02
CA ASP A 21 -32.07 19.04 -25.61
C ASP A 21 -30.59 19.25 -25.25
N PRO A 22 -29.76 19.72 -26.19
CA PRO A 22 -28.37 20.03 -25.89
C PRO A 22 -28.27 21.12 -24.83
N VAL A 23 -27.48 20.87 -23.80
CA VAL A 23 -27.13 21.87 -22.79
C VAL A 23 -25.70 22.35 -22.98
N GLN A 24 -25.47 23.64 -22.73
CA GLN A 24 -24.13 24.26 -22.84
C GLN A 24 -23.26 23.92 -21.61
N LYS A 25 -23.87 23.81 -20.42
CA LYS A 25 -23.18 23.47 -19.17
C LYS A 25 -23.92 22.36 -18.44
N ILE A 26 -23.17 21.42 -17.87
CA ILE A 26 -23.74 20.33 -17.07
C ILE A 26 -24.44 20.85 -15.81
N ASP A 27 -23.98 21.99 -15.27
CA ASP A 27 -24.58 22.65 -14.11
C ASP A 27 -26.02 23.10 -14.39
N ASP A 28 -26.38 23.34 -15.66
CA ASP A 28 -27.76 23.66 -16.04
C ASP A 28 -28.71 22.46 -15.85
N LEU A 29 -28.16 21.24 -15.76
CA LEU A 29 -28.91 20.03 -15.44
C LEU A 29 -28.94 19.72 -13.94
N LEU A 30 -28.05 20.30 -13.13
CA LEU A 30 -27.94 19.98 -11.71
C LEU A 30 -29.15 20.49 -10.93
N LEU A 31 -29.96 19.58 -10.40
CA LEU A 31 -31.09 19.91 -9.55
C LEU A 31 -30.69 20.11 -8.10
N TRP A 32 -29.86 19.21 -7.59
CA TRP A 32 -29.44 19.22 -6.21
C TRP A 32 -28.15 18.44 -6.03
N GLU A 33 -27.21 19.03 -5.30
CA GLU A 33 -26.01 18.37 -4.76
C GLU A 33 -26.12 18.30 -3.23
N ALA A 34 -25.93 17.11 -2.67
CA ALA A 34 -26.12 16.85 -1.25
C ALA A 34 -25.24 15.72 -0.70
N ASN A 35 -25.20 15.62 0.63
CA ASN A 35 -24.59 14.50 1.33
C ASN A 35 -25.68 13.48 1.67
N LEU A 36 -25.46 12.23 1.25
CA LEU A 36 -26.31 11.10 1.57
C LEU A 36 -25.56 10.19 2.54
N SER A 37 -26.14 9.93 3.71
CA SER A 37 -25.64 8.95 4.68
C SER A 37 -26.64 7.81 4.80
N ILE A 38 -26.17 6.57 4.69
CA ILE A 38 -26.99 5.36 4.76
C ILE A 38 -26.42 4.44 5.84
N GLY A 39 -27.24 4.10 6.82
CA GLY A 39 -26.96 3.15 7.89
C GLY A 39 -27.92 1.96 7.89
N PRO A 40 -27.60 0.90 8.65
CA PRO A 40 -28.46 -0.28 8.76
C PRO A 40 -29.72 0.03 9.59
N ASP A 41 -30.84 -0.60 9.22
CA ASP A 41 -32.12 -0.54 9.95
C ASP A 41 -32.77 -1.95 10.08
N GLY A 42 -32.04 -2.99 9.69
CA GLY A 42 -32.49 -4.39 9.66
C GLY A 42 -31.70 -5.21 8.63
N PRO A 43 -32.00 -6.51 8.47
CA PRO A 43 -31.27 -7.42 7.57
C PRO A 43 -31.19 -6.93 6.12
N ASP A 44 -32.26 -6.31 5.63
CA ASP A 44 -32.35 -5.74 4.27
C ASP A 44 -32.93 -4.32 4.30
N LEU A 45 -32.98 -3.70 5.48
CA LEU A 45 -33.55 -2.36 5.67
C LEU A 45 -32.44 -1.34 5.91
N ILE A 46 -32.65 -0.15 5.39
CA ILE A 46 -31.73 0.97 5.54
C ILE A 46 -32.45 2.19 6.09
N SER A 47 -31.73 2.96 6.89
CA SER A 47 -32.13 4.29 7.33
C SER A 47 -31.02 5.28 7.02
N GLY A 48 -31.31 6.57 6.95
CA GLY A 48 -30.31 7.53 6.53
C GLY A 48 -30.79 8.97 6.52
N VAL A 49 -29.92 9.82 6.01
CA VAL A 49 -30.17 11.27 5.89
C VAL A 49 -29.62 11.77 4.56
N LEU A 50 -30.42 12.56 3.85
CA LEU A 50 -29.99 13.31 2.67
C LEU A 50 -30.05 14.81 3.00
N SER A 51 -28.90 15.48 3.00
CA SER A 51 -28.83 16.88 3.46
C SER A 51 -27.84 17.76 2.73
N SER A 52 -28.22 19.03 2.57
CA SER A 52 -27.39 20.09 1.97
C SER A 52 -27.99 21.47 2.26
N ASN A 53 -27.16 22.47 2.52
CA ASN A 53 -27.58 23.88 2.61
C ASN A 53 -28.80 24.12 3.53
N GLY A 54 -28.87 23.44 4.67
CA GLY A 54 -29.98 23.56 5.64
C GLY A 54 -31.25 22.78 5.29
N TYR A 55 -31.31 22.13 4.13
CA TYR A 55 -32.37 21.18 3.77
C TYR A 55 -31.96 19.77 4.20
N THR A 56 -32.86 19.07 4.89
CA THR A 56 -32.63 17.71 5.38
C THR A 56 -33.86 16.86 5.10
N LEU A 57 -33.63 15.64 4.61
CA LEU A 57 -34.63 14.60 4.42
C LEU A 57 -34.20 13.35 5.19
N GLU A 58 -35.13 12.72 5.89
CA GLU A 58 -34.94 11.38 6.45
C GLU A 58 -35.12 10.33 5.35
N VAL A 59 -34.18 9.39 5.26
CA VAL A 59 -34.18 8.31 4.28
C VAL A 59 -34.55 7.01 4.97
N ARG A 60 -35.48 6.27 4.39
CA ARG A 60 -35.81 4.88 4.77
C ARG A 60 -35.91 4.05 3.50
N GLY A 61 -35.53 2.79 3.55
CA GLY A 61 -35.57 1.96 2.35
C GLY A 61 -35.28 0.49 2.61
N ALA A 62 -35.16 -0.23 1.50
CA ALA A 62 -34.77 -1.62 1.50
C ALA A 62 -33.77 -1.89 0.37
N VAL A 63 -32.97 -2.93 0.55
CA VAL A 63 -32.01 -3.42 -0.44
C VAL A 63 -32.41 -4.82 -0.91
N ASP A 64 -32.11 -5.13 -2.17
CA ASP A 64 -32.14 -6.48 -2.69
C ASP A 64 -30.72 -6.89 -3.06
N LEU A 65 -30.18 -7.83 -2.30
CA LEU A 65 -28.82 -8.38 -2.44
C LEU A 65 -28.83 -9.80 -3.04
N SER A 66 -30.00 -10.29 -3.44
CA SER A 66 -30.18 -11.66 -3.95
C SER A 66 -29.66 -11.84 -5.38
N GLN A 67 -29.61 -10.75 -6.15
CA GLN A 67 -29.16 -10.72 -7.53
C GLN A 67 -27.67 -10.39 -7.64
N ASP A 68 -27.07 -10.66 -8.80
CA ASP A 68 -25.68 -10.26 -9.10
C ASP A 68 -25.50 -8.74 -9.21
N GLU A 69 -26.58 -8.01 -9.52
CA GLU A 69 -26.64 -6.55 -9.50
C GLU A 69 -27.48 -6.09 -8.29
N PRO A 70 -26.85 -5.67 -7.17
CA PRO A 70 -27.57 -5.20 -5.99
C PRO A 70 -28.43 -3.99 -6.31
N ARG A 71 -29.63 -3.95 -5.73
CA ARG A 71 -30.60 -2.86 -5.91
C ARG A 71 -30.96 -2.22 -4.58
N ILE A 72 -31.28 -0.94 -4.63
CA ILE A 72 -31.76 -0.16 -3.48
C ILE A 72 -33.04 0.60 -3.86
N GLN A 73 -34.04 0.52 -2.99
CA GLN A 73 -35.25 1.32 -3.04
C GLN A 73 -35.29 2.20 -1.80
N MET A 74 -35.48 3.50 -1.97
CA MET A 74 -35.50 4.44 -0.84
C MET A 74 -36.63 5.45 -0.96
N ARG A 75 -37.12 5.91 0.18
CA ARG A 75 -37.97 7.08 0.30
C ARG A 75 -37.26 8.13 1.14
N ALA A 76 -37.15 9.35 0.61
CA ALA A 76 -36.69 10.52 1.35
C ALA A 76 -37.88 11.39 1.74
N THR A 77 -38.05 11.62 3.04
CA THR A 77 -39.18 12.36 3.62
C THR A 77 -38.68 13.63 4.30
N GLY A 78 -39.38 14.72 4.02
CA GLY A 78 -39.19 16.01 4.66
C GLY A 78 -39.38 15.94 6.16
N ILE A 79 -38.59 16.73 6.90
CA ILE A 79 -38.72 16.81 8.35
C ILE A 79 -39.80 17.85 8.68
N ASP A 80 -40.75 17.47 9.53
CA ASP A 80 -41.79 18.37 10.01
C ASP A 80 -41.21 19.64 10.62
N ARG A 81 -41.90 20.77 10.42
CA ARG A 81 -41.49 22.10 10.90
C ARG A 81 -40.14 22.59 10.37
N THR A 82 -39.67 22.05 9.25
CA THR A 82 -38.49 22.55 8.51
C THR A 82 -38.88 23.00 7.10
N ALA A 83 -37.93 23.57 6.35
CA ALA A 83 -38.14 23.97 4.95
C ALA A 83 -38.46 22.79 4.00
N THR A 84 -38.19 21.55 4.42
CA THR A 84 -38.51 20.35 3.65
C THR A 84 -39.84 19.73 4.06
N ALA A 85 -40.59 20.30 5.02
CA ALA A 85 -41.83 19.71 5.51
C ALA A 85 -42.80 19.38 4.35
N GLY A 86 -43.34 18.16 4.36
CA GLY A 86 -44.25 17.65 3.32
C GLY A 86 -43.57 17.18 2.02
N TRP A 87 -42.25 17.28 1.89
CA TRP A 87 -41.53 16.76 0.73
C TRP A 87 -41.48 15.23 0.81
N ILE A 88 -41.82 14.54 -0.29
CA ILE A 88 -41.66 13.09 -0.40
C ILE A 88 -41.10 12.76 -1.78
N TYR A 89 -40.01 12.01 -1.79
CA TYR A 89 -39.35 11.50 -2.99
C TYR A 89 -39.10 10.01 -2.86
N ASP A 90 -39.32 9.28 -3.95
CA ASP A 90 -39.01 7.85 -4.05
C ASP A 90 -37.86 7.62 -5.04
N TYR A 91 -36.97 6.68 -4.71
CA TYR A 91 -35.71 6.42 -5.40
C TYR A 91 -35.61 4.94 -5.73
N SER A 92 -35.13 4.66 -6.94
CA SER A 92 -34.72 3.32 -7.38
C SER A 92 -33.31 3.39 -7.92
N GLY A 93 -32.38 2.64 -7.34
CA GLY A 93 -30.98 2.65 -7.73
C GLY A 93 -30.30 1.28 -7.74
N TYR A 94 -29.15 1.23 -8.36
CA TYR A 94 -28.25 0.08 -8.43
C TYR A 94 -26.79 0.56 -8.32
N LEU A 95 -25.89 -0.32 -7.95
CA LEU A 95 -24.45 -0.01 -7.97
C LEU A 95 -23.92 -0.06 -9.40
N THR A 96 -23.02 0.87 -9.72
CA THR A 96 -22.27 0.80 -10.98
C THR A 96 -21.48 -0.50 -11.06
N SER A 97 -21.41 -1.06 -12.26
CA SER A 97 -20.65 -2.28 -12.51
C SER A 97 -19.21 -2.12 -12.05
N ARG A 98 -18.72 -3.10 -11.30
CA ARG A 98 -17.30 -3.17 -10.95
C ARG A 98 -16.53 -3.62 -12.18
N TRP A 99 -15.54 -2.84 -12.58
CA TRP A 99 -14.60 -3.21 -13.62
C TRP A 99 -13.43 -3.95 -12.96
N PRO A 100 -13.15 -5.21 -13.32
CA PRO A 100 -11.98 -5.94 -12.79
C PRO A 100 -10.67 -5.17 -13.00
N GLU A 101 -10.58 -4.40 -14.08
CA GLU A 101 -9.43 -3.56 -14.44
C GLU A 101 -9.57 -2.10 -13.95
N GLY A 102 -10.59 -1.79 -13.15
CA GLY A 102 -10.87 -0.44 -12.67
C GLY A 102 -9.85 0.05 -11.64
N ASP A 103 -8.99 0.99 -12.03
CA ASP A 103 -8.04 1.64 -11.10
C ASP A 103 -8.80 2.47 -10.05
N ARG A 104 -8.77 2.00 -8.78
CA ARG A 104 -9.37 2.68 -7.62
C ARG A 104 -10.80 3.15 -7.90
N GLN A 105 -11.57 2.31 -8.59
CA GLN A 105 -12.96 2.61 -8.93
C GLN A 105 -13.70 2.93 -7.64
N VAL A 106 -14.20 4.16 -7.56
CA VAL A 106 -15.05 4.60 -6.46
C VAL A 106 -16.46 4.09 -6.73
N PRO A 107 -17.05 3.28 -5.84
CA PRO A 107 -18.42 2.82 -6.02
C PRO A 107 -19.38 4.00 -6.19
N ALA A 108 -20.38 3.84 -7.06
CA ALA A 108 -21.44 4.81 -7.22
C ALA A 108 -22.79 4.12 -7.29
N ILE A 109 -23.79 4.70 -6.65
CA ILE A 109 -25.20 4.36 -6.84
C ILE A 109 -25.70 5.23 -7.99
N VAL A 110 -26.33 4.60 -8.98
CA VAL A 110 -26.97 5.29 -10.10
C VAL A 110 -28.42 4.86 -10.19
N GLY A 111 -29.29 5.77 -10.63
CA GLY A 111 -30.70 5.43 -10.74
C GLY A 111 -31.60 6.62 -11.02
N THR A 112 -32.86 6.45 -10.65
CA THR A 112 -33.92 7.45 -10.85
C THR A 112 -34.54 7.87 -9.52
N VAL A 113 -35.00 9.12 -9.48
CA VAL A 113 -35.77 9.69 -8.38
C VAL A 113 -37.03 10.34 -8.92
N ILE A 114 -38.15 10.12 -8.25
CA ILE A 114 -39.44 10.75 -8.57
C ILE A 114 -39.91 11.62 -7.40
N ARG A 115 -40.46 12.79 -7.71
CA ARG A 115 -41.21 13.59 -6.72
C ARG A 115 -42.58 12.97 -6.53
N THR A 116 -42.79 12.33 -5.38
CA THR A 116 -44.04 11.61 -5.07
C THR A 116 -45.14 12.56 -4.62
N VAL A 117 -44.79 13.59 -3.84
CA VAL A 117 -45.73 14.60 -3.33
C VAL A 117 -45.32 15.99 -3.82
N PRO A 118 -46.25 16.82 -4.33
CA PRO A 118 -45.94 18.18 -4.72
C PRO A 118 -45.71 19.04 -3.48
N HIS A 119 -44.78 19.99 -3.55
CA HIS A 119 -44.46 20.86 -2.41
C HIS A 119 -44.32 22.35 -2.75
N ALA A 120 -44.56 22.73 -4.01
CA ALA A 120 -44.72 24.11 -4.46
C ALA A 120 -45.51 24.16 -5.78
N PRO A 121 -46.13 25.31 -6.15
CA PRO A 121 -46.93 25.43 -7.38
C PRO A 121 -46.18 25.03 -8.66
N ASN A 122 -44.86 25.25 -8.71
CA ASN A 122 -43.99 24.89 -9.83
C ASN A 122 -43.23 23.56 -9.63
N ARG A 123 -43.61 22.77 -8.62
CA ARG A 123 -42.98 21.48 -8.27
C ARG A 123 -44.04 20.38 -8.20
N PRO A 124 -44.64 19.99 -9.34
CA PRO A 124 -45.69 18.98 -9.36
C PRO A 124 -45.14 17.59 -9.01
N ALA A 125 -46.00 16.72 -8.49
CA ALA A 125 -45.71 15.30 -8.37
C ALA A 125 -45.53 14.66 -9.75
N GLY A 126 -44.85 13.52 -9.80
CA GLY A 126 -44.58 12.76 -11.02
C GLY A 126 -43.34 13.22 -11.79
N ALA A 127 -42.74 14.36 -11.42
CA ALA A 127 -41.48 14.78 -12.02
C ALA A 127 -40.36 13.79 -11.66
N SER A 128 -39.69 13.26 -12.69
CA SER A 128 -38.65 12.23 -12.57
C SER A 128 -37.31 12.76 -13.06
N TYR A 129 -36.25 12.31 -12.39
CA TYR A 129 -34.87 12.77 -12.57
C TYR A 129 -33.91 11.60 -12.47
N SER A 130 -32.73 11.74 -13.06
CA SER A 130 -31.62 10.81 -12.82
C SER A 130 -30.84 11.23 -11.58
N PHE A 131 -30.21 10.28 -10.88
CA PHE A 131 -29.27 10.60 -9.83
C PHE A 131 -28.02 9.74 -9.87
N VAL A 132 -26.94 10.29 -9.34
CA VAL A 132 -25.69 9.59 -9.04
C VAL A 132 -25.28 9.93 -7.61
N ALA A 133 -24.92 8.93 -6.82
CA ALA A 133 -24.34 9.07 -5.50
C ALA A 133 -22.99 8.36 -5.48
N VAL A 134 -21.89 9.11 -5.41
CA VAL A 134 -20.52 8.58 -5.44
C VAL A 134 -20.02 8.39 -4.02
N SER A 135 -19.46 7.22 -3.69
CA SER A 135 -18.97 6.93 -2.35
C SER A 135 -17.87 7.91 -1.92
N LYS A 136 -17.91 8.34 -0.67
CA LYS A 136 -16.83 9.13 -0.04
C LYS A 136 -15.71 8.25 0.51
N GLU A 137 -15.91 6.95 0.55
CA GLU A 137 -14.92 5.99 1.06
C GLU A 137 -13.90 5.71 -0.05
N ALA A 138 -12.60 5.69 0.28
CA ALA A 138 -11.58 5.34 -0.70
C ALA A 138 -11.75 3.89 -1.14
N SER A 139 -11.68 3.67 -2.45
CA SER A 139 -11.30 2.37 -2.99
C SER A 139 -9.82 2.13 -2.70
N SER A 140 -9.53 1.61 -1.49
CA SER A 140 -8.26 0.94 -1.19
C SER A 140 -8.33 -0.49 -1.72
N ALA A 141 -7.19 -1.20 -1.71
CA ALA A 141 -7.10 -2.63 -1.97
C ALA A 141 -8.33 -3.37 -1.41
N VAL A 142 -8.83 -4.35 -2.17
CA VAL A 142 -10.12 -5.02 -1.91
C VAL A 142 -10.21 -5.52 -0.45
N TYR A 143 -9.07 -5.78 0.21
CA TYR A 143 -8.94 -6.11 1.63
C TYR A 143 -8.30 -4.93 2.40
N GLN A 144 -8.81 -4.60 3.57
CA GLN A 144 -8.13 -3.73 4.54
C GLN A 144 -7.67 -4.57 5.72
N LEU A 145 -6.45 -4.34 6.20
CA LEU A 145 -6.02 -4.94 7.46
C LEU A 145 -6.92 -4.44 8.59
N PRO A 146 -7.17 -5.25 9.64
CA PRO A 146 -7.93 -4.80 10.80
C PRO A 146 -7.40 -3.48 11.35
N ALA A 147 -8.29 -2.59 11.80
CA ALA A 147 -7.91 -1.21 12.16
C ALA A 147 -6.73 -1.11 13.16
N PRO A 148 -6.61 -1.96 14.21
CA PRO A 148 -5.45 -1.93 15.10
C PRO A 148 -4.14 -2.29 14.39
N VAL A 149 -4.19 -3.23 13.45
CA VAL A 149 -3.04 -3.68 12.64
C VAL A 149 -2.64 -2.58 11.66
N THR A 150 -3.61 -2.00 10.96
CA THR A 150 -3.40 -0.85 10.08
C THR A 150 -2.79 0.33 10.84
N ALA A 151 -3.33 0.68 12.00
CA ALA A 151 -2.83 1.79 12.81
C ALA A 151 -1.39 1.57 13.29
N HIS A 152 -1.06 0.33 13.66
CA HIS A 152 0.30 -0.04 14.07
C HIS A 152 1.30 0.12 12.93
N PHE A 153 1.01 -0.44 11.76
CA PHE A 153 1.94 -0.39 10.62
C PHE A 153 1.95 0.95 9.91
N ALA A 154 0.88 1.75 10.00
CA ALA A 154 0.87 3.13 9.51
C ALA A 154 1.57 4.11 10.48
N ASP A 155 2.01 3.65 11.65
CA ASP A 155 2.68 4.50 12.62
C ASP A 155 3.99 5.08 12.08
N ARG A 156 4.24 6.36 12.39
CA ARG A 156 5.42 7.08 11.92
C ARG A 156 6.75 6.41 12.27
N VAL A 157 6.87 5.76 13.43
CA VAL A 157 8.09 5.01 13.79
C VAL A 157 8.31 3.88 12.81
N HIS A 158 7.26 3.12 12.50
CA HIS A 158 7.33 1.96 11.60
C HIS A 158 7.66 2.39 10.17
N ARG A 159 6.99 3.44 9.68
CA ARG A 159 7.23 4.01 8.34
C ARG A 159 8.66 4.49 8.14
N LEU A 160 9.15 5.28 9.09
CA LEU A 160 10.51 5.78 9.08
C LEU A 160 11.52 4.64 9.22
N HIS A 161 11.25 3.64 10.06
CA HIS A 161 12.16 2.53 10.27
C HIS A 161 12.37 1.72 9.01
N HIS A 162 11.28 1.31 8.36
CA HIS A 162 11.36 0.57 7.10
C HIS A 162 12.07 1.37 6.00
N ALA A 163 11.72 2.65 5.86
CA ALA A 163 12.35 3.53 4.87
C ALA A 163 13.85 3.76 5.12
N VAL A 164 14.24 4.01 6.36
CA VAL A 164 15.64 4.25 6.75
C VAL A 164 16.47 2.97 6.62
N TRP A 165 15.96 1.84 7.10
CA TRP A 165 16.67 0.56 7.07
C TRP A 165 17.03 0.16 5.63
N HIS A 166 16.07 0.25 4.71
CA HIS A 166 16.33 0.03 3.28
C HIS A 166 17.24 1.12 2.69
N GLY A 167 16.90 2.39 2.93
CA GLY A 167 17.58 3.53 2.33
C GLY A 167 19.07 3.57 2.64
N ILE A 168 19.49 3.22 3.86
CA ILE A 168 20.92 3.14 4.21
C ILE A 168 21.60 2.00 3.45
N ARG A 169 21.06 0.77 3.49
CA ARG A 169 21.69 -0.42 2.88
C ARG A 169 21.86 -0.32 1.37
N GLU A 170 20.94 0.37 0.72
CA GLU A 170 20.94 0.57 -0.73
C GLU A 170 21.79 1.77 -1.14
N ALA A 171 21.81 2.85 -0.35
CA ALA A 171 22.51 4.07 -0.71
C ALA A 171 23.94 4.18 -0.17
N TRP A 172 24.39 3.33 0.76
CA TRP A 172 25.64 3.53 1.53
C TRP A 172 26.86 3.84 0.65
N GLU A 173 27.05 3.08 -0.42
CA GLU A 173 28.17 3.26 -1.36
C GLU A 173 28.08 4.54 -2.19
N ASP A 174 26.88 5.12 -2.30
CA ASP A 174 26.60 6.34 -3.04
C ASP A 174 26.63 7.59 -2.16
N LEU A 175 26.82 7.41 -0.85
CA LEU A 175 26.99 8.49 0.09
C LEU A 175 28.38 9.10 0.00
N THR A 176 28.47 10.42 0.12
CA THR A 176 29.77 11.08 0.33
C THR A 176 30.39 10.66 1.66
N ALA A 177 31.72 10.75 1.79
CA ALA A 177 32.41 10.46 3.04
C ALA A 177 31.83 11.24 4.24
N LYS A 178 31.43 12.50 4.01
CA LYS A 178 30.75 13.35 4.99
C LYS A 178 29.39 12.77 5.40
N GLN A 179 28.57 12.33 4.44
CA GLN A 179 27.27 11.73 4.75
C GLN A 179 27.43 10.41 5.51
N GLN A 180 28.39 9.56 5.13
CA GLN A 180 28.68 8.34 5.88
C GLN A 180 29.16 8.65 7.30
N GLU A 181 29.99 9.69 7.49
CA GLU A 181 30.41 10.16 8.81
C GLU A 181 29.22 10.63 9.65
N GLN A 182 28.33 11.44 9.07
CA GLN A 182 27.09 11.86 9.74
C GLN A 182 26.19 10.68 10.14
N LEU A 183 26.12 9.62 9.33
CA LEU A 183 25.37 8.41 9.70
C LEU A 183 26.06 7.60 10.79
N ARG A 184 27.40 7.52 10.79
CA ARG A 184 28.17 6.89 11.88
C ARG A 184 27.95 7.63 13.20
N ASP A 185 27.92 8.96 13.19
CA ASP A 185 27.65 9.79 14.38
C ASP A 185 26.24 9.55 14.96
N LEU A 186 25.30 9.07 14.13
CA LEU A 186 23.94 8.71 14.53
C LEU A 186 23.79 7.22 14.85
N ASP A 187 24.87 6.43 14.84
CA ASP A 187 24.89 4.96 14.99
C ASP A 187 24.09 4.21 13.90
N TRP A 188 23.89 4.85 12.73
CA TRP A 188 23.15 4.31 11.58
C TRP A 188 24.09 3.82 10.46
N GLN A 189 25.26 3.32 10.83
CA GLN A 189 26.20 2.74 9.87
C GLN A 189 25.75 1.36 9.42
N VAL A 190 26.05 1.01 8.16
CA VAL A 190 25.92 -0.38 7.70
C VAL A 190 27.03 -1.19 8.36
N GLU A 191 26.66 -1.98 9.37
CA GLU A 191 27.61 -2.83 10.07
C GLU A 191 28.31 -3.81 9.11
N GLY A 192 29.62 -3.99 9.28
CA GLY A 192 30.40 -5.00 8.57
C GLY A 192 30.43 -4.87 7.04
N GLY A 193 30.03 -3.72 6.47
CA GLY A 193 29.95 -3.57 5.01
C GLY A 193 28.83 -4.41 4.38
N ARG A 194 27.77 -4.72 5.15
CA ARG A 194 26.56 -5.46 4.73
C ARG A 194 25.64 -4.65 3.81
N ILE A 195 26.23 -4.01 2.82
CA ILE A 195 25.52 -3.29 1.74
C ILE A 195 24.76 -4.28 0.87
N ALA A 196 23.61 -3.87 0.33
CA ALA A 196 22.71 -4.79 -0.36
C ALA A 196 23.16 -5.10 -1.81
N LEU A 197 23.86 -4.17 -2.44
CA LEU A 197 24.39 -4.28 -3.82
C LEU A 197 25.90 -4.23 -3.85
N VAL A 198 26.52 -4.92 -4.80
CA VAL A 198 27.97 -4.86 -5.00
C VAL A 198 28.38 -3.46 -5.46
N ALA A 199 29.28 -2.81 -4.72
CA ALA A 199 29.72 -1.42 -4.97
C ALA A 199 30.17 -1.16 -6.43
N SER A 200 30.87 -2.13 -7.03
CA SER A 200 31.37 -2.04 -8.42
C SER A 200 30.30 -2.35 -9.48
N GLN A 201 29.17 -2.96 -9.10
CA GLN A 201 28.11 -3.44 -9.99
C GLN A 201 26.75 -3.24 -9.30
N LYS A 202 26.25 -2.00 -9.31
CA LYS A 202 25.01 -1.54 -8.63
C LYS A 202 23.69 -2.20 -9.09
N THR A 203 23.76 -3.30 -9.81
CA THR A 203 22.61 -4.11 -10.23
C THR A 203 22.76 -5.57 -9.78
N ARG A 204 23.86 -5.90 -9.10
CA ARG A 204 24.16 -7.25 -8.63
C ARG A 204 24.07 -7.29 -7.11
N PRO A 205 23.28 -8.22 -6.54
CA PRO A 205 23.21 -8.39 -5.09
C PRO A 205 24.57 -8.80 -4.51
N ALA A 206 24.88 -8.28 -3.32
CA ALA A 206 26.02 -8.73 -2.53
C ALA A 206 25.67 -10.06 -1.82
N LEU A 207 26.20 -11.17 -2.34
CA LEU A 207 25.79 -12.51 -1.93
C LEU A 207 26.45 -13.00 -0.63
N GLU A 208 27.70 -12.61 -0.39
CA GLU A 208 28.57 -13.24 0.64
C GLU A 208 28.88 -12.32 1.83
N ASN A 209 28.40 -11.07 1.83
CA ASN A 209 28.72 -10.12 2.89
C ASN A 209 27.81 -10.23 4.13
N GLY A 210 26.75 -11.05 4.09
CA GLY A 210 25.76 -11.18 5.16
C GLY A 210 24.56 -10.23 5.04
N SER A 211 24.52 -9.36 4.03
CA SER A 211 23.38 -8.44 3.83
C SER A 211 22.05 -9.14 3.60
N GLY A 212 22.06 -10.36 3.03
CA GLY A 212 20.86 -11.17 2.87
C GLY A 212 20.30 -11.71 4.18
N GLU A 213 21.13 -11.97 5.19
CA GLU A 213 20.69 -12.39 6.53
C GLU A 213 20.01 -11.22 7.24
N ASP A 214 20.54 -10.00 7.09
CA ASP A 214 19.88 -8.77 7.57
C ASP A 214 18.47 -8.63 6.96
N PHE A 215 18.34 -8.84 5.65
CA PHE A 215 17.06 -8.80 4.96
C PHE A 215 16.05 -9.83 5.48
N LEU A 216 16.45 -11.10 5.57
CA LEU A 216 15.56 -12.16 6.03
C LEU A 216 15.15 -11.96 7.49
N PHE A 217 16.09 -11.58 8.35
CA PHE A 217 15.82 -11.41 9.78
C PHE A 217 14.89 -10.21 10.05
N PHE A 218 15.16 -9.06 9.42
CA PHE A 218 14.34 -7.86 9.56
C PHE A 218 12.88 -8.13 9.21
N HIS A 219 12.64 -8.76 8.05
CA HIS A 219 11.29 -9.08 7.61
C HIS A 219 10.64 -10.19 8.43
N ARG A 220 11.40 -11.18 8.90
CA ARG A 220 10.90 -12.19 9.85
C ARG A 220 10.37 -11.56 11.14
N GLN A 221 11.05 -10.56 11.70
CA GLN A 221 10.54 -9.83 12.86
C GLN A 221 9.22 -9.12 12.56
N MET A 222 9.12 -8.45 11.41
CA MET A 222 7.87 -7.81 10.98
C MET A 222 6.73 -8.81 10.79
N VAL A 223 6.99 -9.92 10.10
CA VAL A 223 6.00 -10.98 9.85
C VAL A 223 5.57 -11.65 11.15
N ALA A 224 6.50 -11.94 12.06
CA ALA A 224 6.17 -12.49 13.37
C ALA A 224 5.29 -11.54 14.17
N HIS A 225 5.58 -10.23 14.13
CA HIS A 225 4.76 -9.24 14.81
C HIS A 225 3.35 -9.13 14.17
N TYR A 226 3.27 -9.09 12.84
CA TYR A 226 2.00 -9.14 12.12
C TYR A 226 1.17 -10.36 12.50
N ARG A 227 1.76 -11.57 12.47
CA ARG A 227 1.10 -12.83 12.86
C ARG A 227 0.56 -12.74 14.28
N MET A 228 1.36 -12.26 15.23
CA MET A 228 0.95 -12.06 16.62
C MET A 228 -0.26 -11.12 16.72
N MET A 229 -0.24 -9.98 16.03
CA MET A 229 -1.36 -9.02 16.07
C MET A 229 -2.63 -9.61 15.46
N MET A 230 -2.53 -10.28 14.31
CA MET A 230 -3.67 -10.94 13.66
C MET A 230 -4.27 -12.04 14.55
N ASP A 231 -3.43 -12.87 15.17
CA ASP A 231 -3.87 -13.92 16.09
C ASP A 231 -4.55 -13.32 17.34
N SER A 232 -4.01 -12.24 17.89
CA SER A 232 -4.53 -11.61 19.12
C SER A 232 -5.97 -11.12 18.98
N ILE A 233 -6.38 -10.81 17.75
CA ILE A 233 -7.74 -10.35 17.41
C ILE A 233 -8.57 -11.43 16.70
N GLY A 234 -8.04 -12.66 16.55
CA GLY A 234 -8.70 -13.77 15.87
C GLY A 234 -8.95 -13.54 14.38
N ALA A 235 -8.14 -12.72 13.72
CA ALA A 235 -8.24 -12.46 12.29
C ALA A 235 -7.46 -13.50 11.48
N GLU A 236 -7.96 -13.84 10.30
CA GLU A 236 -7.27 -14.72 9.36
C GLU A 236 -6.01 -14.05 8.80
N ARG A 237 -4.90 -14.77 8.83
CA ARG A 237 -3.62 -14.29 8.29
C ARG A 237 -3.62 -14.41 6.75
N LEU A 238 -2.92 -13.52 6.06
CA LEU A 238 -3.07 -13.33 4.61
C LEU A 238 -1.95 -13.95 3.76
N GLU A 239 -0.93 -14.53 4.37
CA GLU A 239 0.28 -15.05 3.73
C GLU A 239 -0.03 -15.97 2.55
N TRP A 240 0.72 -15.81 1.45
CA TRP A 240 0.62 -16.72 0.33
C TRP A 240 1.37 -18.01 0.58
N ILE A 241 0.68 -19.14 0.40
CA ILE A 241 1.32 -20.45 0.28
C ILE A 241 1.96 -20.59 -1.12
N GLU A 242 1.23 -20.15 -2.14
CA GLU A 242 1.68 -20.10 -3.53
C GLU A 242 1.48 -18.70 -4.10
N ILE A 243 2.36 -18.32 -5.02
CA ILE A 243 2.22 -17.04 -5.71
C ILE A 243 0.99 -17.10 -6.61
N PRO A 244 0.07 -16.11 -6.57
CA PRO A 244 -1.12 -16.10 -7.41
C PRO A 244 -0.80 -16.23 -8.90
N GLN A 245 -1.37 -17.25 -9.54
CA GLN A 245 -1.11 -17.60 -10.93
C GLN A 245 -2.13 -16.95 -11.86
N PRO A 246 -1.73 -16.30 -12.97
CA PRO A 246 -2.68 -15.78 -13.93
C PRO A 246 -3.63 -16.85 -14.47
N GLY A 247 -4.91 -16.50 -14.63
CA GLY A 247 -5.94 -17.40 -15.14
C GLY A 247 -6.43 -18.48 -14.16
N SER A 248 -5.94 -18.50 -12.93
CA SER A 248 -6.47 -19.37 -11.86
C SER A 248 -7.66 -18.71 -11.14
N GLU A 249 -8.52 -19.50 -10.50
CA GLU A 249 -9.62 -18.96 -9.67
C GLU A 249 -9.12 -18.07 -8.52
N SER A 250 -7.89 -18.32 -8.03
CA SER A 250 -7.23 -17.48 -7.02
C SER A 250 -6.73 -16.14 -7.57
N ASN A 251 -6.75 -15.92 -8.88
CA ASN A 251 -6.44 -14.63 -9.52
C ASN A 251 -7.66 -13.69 -9.61
N HIS A 252 -8.74 -14.00 -8.89
CA HIS A 252 -9.91 -13.15 -8.78
C HIS A 252 -9.95 -12.43 -7.43
N GLY A 253 -10.45 -11.19 -7.42
CA GLY A 253 -10.62 -10.42 -6.18
C GLY A 253 -9.34 -9.78 -5.68
N PHE A 254 -8.81 -10.27 -4.56
CA PHE A 254 -7.75 -9.60 -3.78
C PHE A 254 -6.35 -9.76 -4.36
N ASP A 255 -6.10 -10.89 -5.01
CA ASP A 255 -4.78 -11.28 -5.54
C ASP A 255 -4.60 -10.91 -7.03
N ALA A 256 -5.60 -10.22 -7.62
CA ALA A 256 -5.53 -9.74 -8.98
C ALA A 256 -4.41 -8.71 -9.16
N VAL A 257 -3.67 -8.82 -10.27
CA VAL A 257 -2.60 -7.89 -10.62
C VAL A 257 -3.20 -6.55 -11.06
N PRO A 258 -2.93 -5.42 -10.37
CA PRO A 258 -3.45 -4.12 -10.78
C PRO A 258 -2.86 -3.68 -12.13
N PRO A 259 -3.61 -2.94 -12.97
CA PRO A 259 -3.12 -2.46 -14.25
C PRO A 259 -1.87 -1.58 -14.08
N GLY A 260 -1.00 -1.59 -15.09
CA GLY A 260 0.12 -0.66 -15.16
C GLY A 260 -0.37 0.78 -15.33
N TRP A 261 0.43 1.74 -14.87
CA TRP A 261 0.20 3.17 -15.08
C TRP A 261 1.36 3.78 -15.87
N ASN A 262 1.19 5.05 -16.26
CA ASN A 262 2.18 5.80 -17.03
C ASN A 262 3.14 6.57 -16.12
N ILE A 263 4.43 6.55 -16.43
CA ILE A 263 5.50 7.20 -15.67
C ILE A 263 6.40 7.92 -16.68
N PRO A 264 5.97 9.10 -17.18
CA PRO A 264 6.67 9.81 -18.26
C PRO A 264 8.13 10.09 -17.96
N ASP A 265 8.43 10.40 -16.69
CA ASP A 265 9.75 10.85 -16.25
C ASP A 265 10.75 9.71 -16.01
N ALA A 266 10.33 8.44 -16.15
CA ALA A 266 11.18 7.27 -15.86
C ALA A 266 10.97 6.13 -16.88
N VAL A 267 11.39 6.33 -18.13
CA VAL A 267 11.18 5.38 -19.24
C VAL A 267 11.66 3.95 -18.95
N SER A 268 12.83 3.78 -18.31
CA SER A 268 13.33 2.45 -17.96
C SER A 268 12.44 1.73 -16.96
N PHE A 269 11.97 2.46 -15.95
CA PHE A 269 11.06 1.93 -14.95
C PHE A 269 9.65 1.68 -15.53
N GLN A 270 9.17 2.56 -16.42
CA GLN A 270 7.93 2.33 -17.19
C GLN A 270 7.99 0.99 -17.94
N ARG A 271 9.10 0.69 -18.62
CA ARG A 271 9.27 -0.59 -19.33
C ARG A 271 9.26 -1.78 -18.38
N ARG A 272 9.97 -1.67 -17.24
CA ARG A 272 9.97 -2.69 -16.19
C ARG A 272 8.58 -2.93 -15.62
N LEU A 273 7.86 -1.86 -15.27
CA LEU A 273 6.48 -1.91 -14.80
C LEU A 273 5.58 -2.62 -15.82
N SER A 274 5.60 -2.17 -17.08
CA SER A 274 4.78 -2.78 -18.13
C SER A 274 5.05 -4.27 -18.30
N ALA A 275 6.31 -4.70 -18.24
CA ALA A 275 6.65 -6.13 -18.29
C ALA A 275 6.12 -6.89 -17.06
N LEU A 276 6.38 -6.37 -15.85
CA LEU A 276 5.99 -6.99 -14.58
C LEU A 276 4.50 -7.24 -14.42
N LYS A 277 3.64 -6.46 -15.10
CA LYS A 277 2.18 -6.61 -15.06
C LYS A 277 1.65 -7.72 -15.99
N THR A 278 2.46 -8.26 -16.89
CA THR A 278 2.01 -9.25 -17.87
C THR A 278 1.93 -10.66 -17.29
N ASP A 279 1.03 -11.49 -17.82
CA ASP A 279 0.99 -12.92 -17.54
C ASP A 279 2.25 -13.62 -18.04
N GLU A 280 2.78 -13.18 -19.19
CA GLU A 280 4.05 -13.65 -19.76
C GLU A 280 5.19 -13.56 -18.74
N TYR A 281 5.32 -12.43 -18.02
CA TYR A 281 6.35 -12.27 -17.00
C TYR A 281 6.20 -13.27 -15.86
N PHE A 282 4.97 -13.56 -15.45
CA PHE A 282 4.71 -14.57 -14.44
C PHE A 282 5.20 -15.94 -14.91
N TRP A 283 4.77 -16.38 -16.09
CA TRP A 283 5.08 -17.72 -16.60
C TRP A 283 6.55 -17.91 -16.98
N THR A 284 7.22 -16.85 -17.45
CA THR A 284 8.62 -16.91 -17.90
C THR A 284 9.64 -16.62 -16.80
N ARG A 285 9.24 -15.97 -15.69
CA ARG A 285 10.16 -15.56 -14.61
C ARG A 285 9.67 -15.99 -13.23
N MET A 286 8.54 -15.47 -12.78
CA MET A 286 8.10 -15.64 -11.38
C MET A 286 7.81 -17.09 -11.02
N ARG A 287 7.16 -17.84 -11.92
CA ARG A 287 6.90 -19.27 -11.69
C ARG A 287 8.19 -20.06 -11.54
N TRP A 288 9.22 -19.74 -12.33
CA TRP A 288 10.53 -20.37 -12.21
C TRP A 288 11.22 -20.04 -10.89
N TRP A 289 11.14 -18.80 -10.43
CA TRP A 289 11.67 -18.43 -9.11
C TRP A 289 10.90 -19.13 -7.99
N GLU A 290 9.58 -19.23 -8.06
CA GLU A 290 8.80 -19.98 -7.07
C GLU A 290 9.25 -21.43 -6.96
N VAL A 291 9.36 -22.13 -8.09
CA VAL A 291 9.83 -23.51 -8.11
C VAL A 291 11.25 -23.61 -7.57
N LYS A 292 12.14 -22.70 -8.02
CA LYS A 292 13.55 -22.70 -7.63
C LYS A 292 13.73 -22.49 -6.13
N PHE A 293 13.03 -21.52 -5.53
CA PHE A 293 13.13 -21.23 -4.09
C PHE A 293 12.32 -22.20 -3.21
N LYS A 294 11.64 -23.19 -3.79
CA LYS A 294 11.02 -24.32 -3.09
C LYS A 294 11.75 -25.66 -3.36
N ASP A 295 12.75 -25.71 -4.24
CA ASP A 295 13.52 -26.93 -4.54
C ASP A 295 14.60 -27.15 -3.47
N SER A 296 14.46 -28.23 -2.69
CA SER A 296 15.37 -28.54 -1.58
C SER A 296 16.82 -28.77 -2.02
N ARG A 297 17.07 -29.30 -3.22
CA ARG A 297 18.44 -29.50 -3.72
C ARG A 297 19.10 -28.17 -4.00
N TYR A 298 18.36 -27.23 -4.59
CA TYR A 298 18.87 -25.89 -4.83
C TYR A 298 19.11 -25.14 -3.51
N LEU A 299 18.14 -25.14 -2.60
CA LEU A 299 18.24 -24.45 -1.31
C LEU A 299 19.43 -24.95 -0.47
N ALA A 300 19.71 -26.25 -0.48
CA ALA A 300 20.85 -26.83 0.22
C ALA A 300 22.21 -26.31 -0.31
N THR A 301 22.28 -25.75 -1.51
CA THR A 301 23.54 -25.18 -2.03
C THR A 301 23.84 -23.78 -1.53
N LEU A 302 22.89 -23.11 -0.89
CA LEU A 302 22.99 -21.71 -0.51
C LEU A 302 23.27 -21.56 0.99
N THR A 303 24.13 -20.63 1.35
CA THR A 303 24.12 -20.01 2.67
C THR A 303 22.84 -19.19 2.87
N LEU A 304 22.50 -18.87 4.12
CA LEU A 304 21.33 -18.06 4.44
C LEU A 304 21.46 -16.63 3.88
N GLY A 305 22.69 -16.09 3.85
CA GLY A 305 22.99 -14.80 3.22
C GLY A 305 22.75 -14.80 1.71
N GLU A 306 23.19 -15.84 1.01
CA GLU A 306 22.95 -15.98 -0.42
C GLU A 306 21.46 -16.12 -0.73
N LEU A 307 20.72 -16.91 0.06
CA LEU A 307 19.27 -17.04 -0.07
C LEU A 307 18.58 -15.67 0.05
N GLY A 308 18.88 -14.93 1.13
CA GLY A 308 18.27 -13.64 1.38
C GLY A 308 18.55 -12.60 0.29
N ALA A 309 19.82 -12.51 -0.14
CA ALA A 309 20.23 -11.58 -1.18
C ALA A 309 19.60 -11.92 -2.54
N LEU A 310 19.50 -13.21 -2.88
CA LEU A 310 18.85 -13.68 -4.10
C LEU A 310 17.34 -13.44 -4.05
N LEU A 311 16.66 -13.71 -2.93
CA LEU A 311 15.23 -13.44 -2.78
C LEU A 311 14.93 -11.95 -2.93
N GLN A 312 15.66 -11.08 -2.22
CA GLN A 312 15.49 -9.63 -2.25
C GLN A 312 15.59 -9.07 -3.68
N TYR A 313 16.67 -9.40 -4.40
CA TYR A 313 16.98 -8.85 -5.72
C TYR A 313 16.51 -9.69 -6.92
N THR A 314 15.60 -10.64 -6.69
CA THR A 314 14.86 -11.29 -7.76
C THR A 314 13.36 -11.14 -7.52
N ILE A 315 12.76 -12.10 -6.86
CA ILE A 315 11.31 -12.24 -6.78
C ILE A 315 10.65 -11.21 -5.87
N HIS A 316 11.29 -10.83 -4.75
CA HIS A 316 10.72 -9.90 -3.77
C HIS A 316 10.45 -8.51 -4.36
N ASN A 317 11.48 -7.86 -4.91
CA ASN A 317 11.33 -6.51 -5.50
C ASN A 317 10.36 -6.51 -6.69
N ASP A 318 10.24 -7.63 -7.39
CA ASP A 318 9.29 -7.79 -8.49
C ASP A 318 7.86 -7.98 -8.01
N MET A 319 7.64 -8.72 -6.91
CA MET A 319 6.31 -8.87 -6.29
C MET A 319 5.75 -7.51 -5.85
N HIS A 320 6.58 -6.68 -5.21
CA HIS A 320 6.17 -5.33 -4.80
C HIS A 320 5.61 -4.52 -5.97
N ILE A 321 6.31 -4.49 -7.11
CA ILE A 321 5.87 -3.71 -8.27
C ILE A 321 4.74 -4.40 -9.04
N ARG A 322 4.76 -5.73 -9.14
CA ARG A 322 3.70 -6.50 -9.83
C ARG A 322 2.34 -6.30 -9.18
N TRP A 323 2.23 -6.31 -7.86
CA TRP A 323 0.94 -6.08 -7.18
C TRP A 323 0.71 -4.63 -6.73
N SER A 324 1.61 -3.71 -7.05
CA SER A 324 1.42 -2.30 -6.74
C SER A 324 0.36 -1.65 -7.64
N ALA A 325 -0.53 -0.84 -7.07
CA ALA A 325 -1.35 0.09 -7.83
C ALA A 325 -0.65 1.46 -7.93
N ALA A 326 -1.07 2.29 -8.88
CA ALA A 326 -0.55 3.66 -9.01
C ALA A 326 -0.75 4.42 -7.69
N PRO A 327 0.28 5.06 -7.10
CA PRO A 327 0.11 5.77 -5.84
C PRO A 327 -0.59 7.11 -6.02
N ARG A 328 -1.19 7.58 -4.93
CA ARG A 328 -1.89 8.85 -4.88
C ARG A 328 -1.62 9.56 -3.58
N ASP A 329 -1.72 10.88 -3.62
CA ASP A 329 -1.64 11.72 -2.43
C ASP A 329 -2.82 11.38 -1.50
N PRO A 330 -2.58 11.12 -0.20
CA PRO A 330 -3.61 10.63 0.71
C PRO A 330 -4.72 11.66 1.02
N GLU A 331 -4.44 12.96 0.85
CA GLU A 331 -5.37 14.05 1.15
C GLU A 331 -6.13 14.50 -0.10
N THR A 332 -5.40 14.72 -1.19
CA THR A 332 -5.94 15.30 -2.43
C THR A 332 -6.38 14.23 -3.44
N ASN A 333 -5.96 12.98 -3.24
CA ASN A 333 -6.11 11.89 -4.20
C ASN A 333 -5.44 12.15 -5.56
N ALA A 334 -4.55 13.16 -5.62
CA ALA A 334 -3.78 13.47 -6.81
C ALA A 334 -2.89 12.29 -7.21
N TRP A 335 -2.75 12.07 -8.51
CA TRP A 335 -1.91 11.00 -9.03
C TRP A 335 -0.43 11.35 -8.88
N LEU A 336 0.37 10.39 -8.39
CA LEU A 336 1.79 10.56 -8.11
C LEU A 336 2.61 9.48 -8.85
N PRO A 337 2.97 9.60 -10.13
CA PRO A 337 3.56 8.49 -10.89
C PRO A 337 4.76 7.77 -10.25
N LEU A 338 5.53 8.48 -9.40
CA LEU A 338 6.70 7.99 -8.65
C LEU A 338 6.52 8.06 -7.12
N GLY A 339 5.29 8.16 -6.64
CA GLY A 339 4.99 8.25 -5.21
C GLY A 339 5.35 9.59 -4.57
N ARG A 340 5.54 9.56 -3.25
CA ARG A 340 5.87 10.72 -2.43
C ARG A 340 7.27 11.22 -2.79
N PRO A 341 7.52 12.53 -2.82
CA PRO A 341 8.89 13.03 -2.92
C PRO A 341 9.74 12.52 -1.75
N ASP A 342 10.83 11.79 -2.02
CA ASP A 342 11.64 11.14 -0.98
C ASP A 342 11.99 12.04 0.24
N PRO A 343 12.36 13.33 0.06
CA PRO A 343 12.68 14.21 1.19
C PRO A 343 11.46 14.65 2.02
N ASP A 344 10.24 14.52 1.49
CA ASP A 344 9.02 15.00 2.15
C ASP A 344 8.47 13.97 3.13
N ILE A 345 8.85 14.09 4.40
CA ILE A 345 8.39 13.24 5.50
C ILE A 345 7.27 13.91 6.33
N SER A 346 6.47 14.79 5.73
CA SER A 346 5.34 15.43 6.43
C SER A 346 4.31 14.42 6.94
N GLU A 347 3.62 14.76 8.03
CA GLU A 347 2.67 13.86 8.72
C GLU A 347 1.50 13.40 7.85
N LYS A 348 1.17 14.12 6.77
CA LYS A 348 0.12 13.69 5.84
C LYS A 348 0.40 12.31 5.23
N TRP A 349 1.67 11.97 5.04
CA TRP A 349 2.09 10.67 4.49
C TRP A 349 1.99 9.53 5.49
N ASP A 350 1.76 9.84 6.77
CA ASP A 350 1.52 8.83 7.80
C ASP A 350 0.08 8.28 7.71
N ASN A 351 -0.81 8.98 6.99
CA ASN A 351 -2.19 8.56 6.76
C ASN A 351 -2.25 7.12 6.21
N PRO A 352 -3.03 6.21 6.82
CA PRO A 352 -3.17 4.83 6.35
C PRO A 352 -3.61 4.67 4.89
N ARG A 353 -4.23 5.70 4.29
CA ARG A 353 -4.57 5.73 2.86
C ARG A 353 -3.34 5.82 1.95
N TYR A 354 -2.18 6.13 2.51
CA TYR A 354 -0.91 6.08 1.83
C TYR A 354 -0.21 4.74 2.14
N ASP A 355 -0.55 3.75 1.33
CA ASP A 355 -0.19 2.34 1.43
C ASP A 355 0.48 1.83 0.15
N TRP A 356 1.31 2.67 -0.48
CA TRP A 356 1.88 2.32 -1.78
C TRP A 356 2.89 1.19 -1.67
N LEU A 357 2.56 0.05 -2.28
CA LEU A 357 3.42 -1.13 -2.27
C LEU A 357 4.79 -0.90 -2.97
N GLY A 358 4.91 0.14 -3.79
CA GLY A 358 6.12 0.43 -4.58
C GLY A 358 7.22 1.20 -3.86
N GLU A 359 7.07 1.53 -2.57
CA GLU A 359 8.09 2.25 -1.79
C GLU A 359 8.26 1.70 -0.37
N PHE A 360 9.41 1.98 0.25
CA PHE A 360 9.68 1.52 1.61
C PHE A 360 8.94 2.31 2.71
N TYR A 361 8.53 3.56 2.45
CA TYR A 361 7.81 4.36 3.48
C TYR A 361 6.38 3.87 3.75
N SER A 362 5.75 3.19 2.80
CA SER A 362 4.33 2.82 2.91
C SER A 362 3.97 1.38 2.55
N SER A 363 4.87 0.61 1.93
CA SER A 363 4.53 -0.74 1.46
C SER A 363 3.99 -1.67 2.54
N HIS A 364 4.52 -1.65 3.77
CA HIS A 364 4.05 -2.49 4.89
C HIS A 364 2.63 -2.17 5.37
N VAL A 365 2.06 -1.03 4.98
CA VAL A 365 0.65 -0.71 5.26
C VAL A 365 -0.29 -1.45 4.29
N ASN A 366 0.21 -1.81 3.12
CA ASN A 366 -0.55 -2.52 2.11
C ASN A 366 -0.77 -4.00 2.51
N PRO A 367 -1.99 -4.55 2.47
CA PRO A 367 -2.23 -5.96 2.80
C PRO A 367 -1.42 -6.95 1.96
N ILE A 368 -1.11 -6.63 0.70
CA ILE A 368 -0.31 -7.51 -0.18
C ILE A 368 1.12 -7.68 0.33
N PHE A 369 1.65 -6.69 1.06
CA PHE A 369 2.97 -6.82 1.70
C PHE A 369 3.02 -8.06 2.59
N TRP A 370 2.01 -8.27 3.44
CA TRP A 370 1.99 -9.42 4.35
C TRP A 370 1.81 -10.74 3.60
N ARG A 371 1.08 -10.72 2.49
CA ARG A 371 0.94 -11.89 1.61
C ARG A 371 2.29 -12.35 1.06
N LEU A 372 3.03 -11.43 0.47
CA LEU A 372 4.32 -11.72 -0.17
C LEU A 372 5.43 -11.96 0.86
N HIS A 373 5.47 -11.20 1.95
CA HIS A 373 6.50 -11.35 2.98
C HIS A 373 6.34 -12.62 3.81
N GLY A 374 5.10 -13.06 4.02
CA GLY A 374 4.82 -14.39 4.53
C GLY A 374 5.42 -15.50 3.65
N TRP A 375 5.19 -15.41 2.34
CA TRP A 375 5.78 -16.35 1.39
C TRP A 375 7.31 -16.29 1.43
N ILE A 376 7.93 -15.11 1.53
CA ILE A 376 9.39 -14.98 1.64
C ILE A 376 9.91 -15.61 2.93
N ASP A 377 9.27 -15.34 4.08
CA ASP A 377 9.65 -15.87 5.40
C ASP A 377 9.59 -17.40 5.44
N ASP A 378 8.60 -18.01 4.81
CA ASP A 378 8.47 -19.47 4.73
C ASP A 378 9.63 -20.13 3.96
N ARG A 379 10.31 -19.41 3.05
CA ARG A 379 11.49 -19.94 2.32
C ARG A 379 12.68 -20.21 3.25
N ILE A 380 12.75 -19.52 4.39
CA ILE A 380 13.77 -19.77 5.41
C ILE A 380 13.53 -21.15 6.04
N VAL A 381 12.26 -21.53 6.22
CA VAL A 381 11.89 -22.85 6.73
C VAL A 381 12.21 -23.93 5.71
N ASP A 382 11.87 -23.73 4.44
CA ASP A 382 12.23 -24.64 3.36
C ASP A 382 13.75 -24.85 3.26
N TRP A 383 14.52 -23.77 3.41
CA TRP A 383 15.99 -23.80 3.42
C TRP A 383 16.54 -24.58 4.61
N ALA A 384 16.00 -24.37 5.81
CA ALA A 384 16.46 -25.08 7.00
C ALA A 384 16.17 -26.58 6.88
N GLN A 385 15.00 -26.95 6.37
CA GLN A 385 14.65 -28.36 6.11
C GLN A 385 15.56 -28.98 5.04
N ALA A 386 15.89 -28.25 3.99
CA ALA A 386 16.82 -28.70 2.96
C ALA A 386 18.21 -28.97 3.54
N HIS A 387 18.74 -28.07 4.38
CA HIS A 387 20.03 -28.25 5.03
C HIS A 387 20.02 -29.38 6.05
N GLU A 388 18.95 -29.57 6.82
CA GLU A 388 18.87 -30.71 7.72
C GLU A 388 18.84 -32.05 6.94
N HIS A 389 18.22 -32.07 5.76
CA HIS A 389 18.22 -33.26 4.91
C HIS A 389 19.57 -33.57 4.26
N TYR A 390 20.24 -32.57 3.66
CA TYR A 390 21.49 -32.77 2.90
C TYR A 390 22.77 -32.59 3.73
N HIS A 391 22.68 -31.88 4.85
CA HIS A 391 23.78 -31.51 5.74
C HIS A 391 23.35 -31.66 7.22
N PRO A 392 22.95 -32.87 7.66
CA PRO A 392 22.33 -33.08 8.97
C PRO A 392 23.21 -32.57 10.12
N GLY A 393 22.60 -31.83 11.05
CA GLY A 393 23.28 -31.25 12.20
C GLY A 393 24.23 -30.08 11.88
N SER A 394 24.22 -29.55 10.66
CA SER A 394 25.03 -28.38 10.27
C SER A 394 24.40 -27.04 10.66
N LEU A 395 23.15 -27.04 11.12
CA LEU A 395 22.43 -25.88 11.63
C LEU A 395 22.20 -26.02 13.13
N GLU A 396 22.46 -24.96 13.88
CA GLU A 396 22.08 -24.85 15.30
C GLU A 396 20.96 -23.81 15.47
N PRO A 397 19.71 -24.23 15.74
CA PRO A 397 18.61 -23.32 16.04
C PRO A 397 18.87 -22.47 17.29
N ARG A 398 18.35 -21.24 17.28
CA ARG A 398 18.28 -20.35 18.45
C ARG A 398 17.07 -19.44 18.37
N VAL A 399 16.71 -18.82 19.49
CA VAL A 399 15.82 -17.65 19.49
C VAL A 399 16.69 -16.40 19.53
N LEU A 400 16.43 -15.44 18.63
CA LEU A 400 17.14 -14.16 18.57
C LEU A 400 16.14 -13.04 18.26
N GLY A 401 16.17 -11.94 19.02
CA GLY A 401 15.24 -10.81 18.80
C GLY A 401 13.76 -11.21 18.78
N GLY A 402 13.37 -12.19 19.60
CA GLY A 402 12.00 -12.69 19.70
C GLY A 402 11.54 -13.63 18.58
N VAL A 403 12.40 -14.03 17.65
CA VAL A 403 12.06 -14.93 16.54
C VAL A 403 12.97 -16.15 16.47
N ASP A 404 12.47 -17.24 15.88
CA ASP A 404 13.26 -18.43 15.58
C ASP A 404 14.31 -18.13 14.50
N TRP A 405 15.56 -18.46 14.81
CA TRP A 405 16.73 -18.19 13.98
C TRP A 405 17.81 -19.26 14.13
N PHE A 406 19.02 -18.97 13.66
CA PHE A 406 20.15 -19.91 13.62
C PHE A 406 21.42 -19.24 14.16
N LYS A 407 22.27 -20.00 14.84
CA LYS A 407 23.62 -19.55 15.23
C LYS A 407 24.55 -19.51 14.01
N PRO A 408 25.62 -18.69 14.05
CA PRO A 408 26.66 -18.71 13.03
C PRO A 408 27.27 -20.09 12.85
N GLY A 409 27.60 -20.42 11.60
CA GLY A 409 28.20 -21.68 11.22
C GLY A 409 28.60 -21.66 9.75
N LYS A 410 28.74 -22.84 9.14
CA LYS A 410 29.10 -22.95 7.72
C LYS A 410 28.09 -22.26 6.79
N TRP A 411 26.81 -22.32 7.14
CA TRP A 411 25.71 -21.87 6.29
C TRP A 411 25.05 -20.57 6.76
N VAL A 412 25.47 -20.04 7.91
CA VAL A 412 24.94 -18.83 8.54
C VAL A 412 26.14 -17.95 8.90
N GLY A 413 26.28 -16.80 8.23
CA GLY A 413 27.48 -15.96 8.32
C GLY A 413 27.40 -14.93 9.44
N VAL A 414 26.21 -14.42 9.74
CA VAL A 414 25.98 -13.30 10.65
C VAL A 414 25.44 -13.76 12.00
N ASP A 415 26.12 -13.33 13.06
CA ASP A 415 25.69 -13.59 14.45
C ASP A 415 24.57 -12.64 14.90
N TYR A 416 24.61 -11.38 14.51
CA TYR A 416 23.59 -10.38 14.85
C TYR A 416 23.15 -9.65 13.58
N PRO A 417 22.05 -10.09 12.95
CA PRO A 417 21.48 -9.37 11.82
C PRO A 417 21.10 -7.94 12.21
N TRP A 418 21.31 -7.00 11.31
CA TRP A 418 21.12 -5.59 11.55
C TRP A 418 19.65 -5.17 11.39
N VAL A 419 19.08 -4.56 12.43
CA VAL A 419 17.67 -4.09 12.48
C VAL A 419 17.58 -2.64 12.93
N TRP A 420 18.27 -2.31 14.02
CA TRP A 420 18.29 -0.99 14.63
C TRP A 420 19.70 -0.65 15.11
N PRO A 421 20.05 0.64 15.24
CA PRO A 421 21.12 1.08 16.12
C PRO A 421 20.90 0.56 17.54
N ARG A 422 21.97 0.20 18.23
CA ARG A 422 21.88 -0.38 19.59
C ARG A 422 21.22 0.59 20.56
N GLU A 423 21.51 1.88 20.42
CA GLU A 423 20.93 2.94 21.25
C GLU A 423 19.44 3.22 21.03
N LEU A 424 18.86 2.66 19.97
CA LEU A 424 17.44 2.73 19.65
C LEU A 424 16.73 1.40 19.92
N GLY A 425 17.34 0.53 20.73
CA GLY A 425 16.79 -0.75 21.18
C GLY A 425 17.39 -1.97 20.47
N GLY A 426 18.14 -1.78 19.39
CA GLY A 426 18.85 -2.87 18.71
C GLY A 426 17.94 -4.01 18.25
N ILE A 427 18.47 -5.23 18.27
CA ILE A 427 17.79 -6.43 17.77
C ILE A 427 16.58 -6.87 18.62
N ASP A 428 16.54 -6.48 19.89
CA ASP A 428 15.48 -6.84 20.83
C ASP A 428 14.36 -5.79 20.89
N SER A 429 14.47 -4.71 20.12
CA SER A 429 13.42 -3.70 20.06
C SER A 429 12.18 -4.27 19.37
N GLY A 430 11.17 -4.64 20.18
CA GLY A 430 9.82 -4.85 19.67
C GLY A 430 9.32 -3.59 18.98
N MET A 431 8.73 -3.73 17.78
CA MET A 431 8.07 -2.61 17.11
C MET A 431 6.74 -2.38 17.82
N GLY A 432 6.65 -1.57 18.88
CA GLY A 432 5.32 -1.23 19.45
C GLY A 432 5.26 -0.77 20.90
N ASP A 433 6.21 -1.17 21.75
CA ASP A 433 6.15 -0.93 23.20
C ASP A 433 7.13 0.17 23.68
N ASP A 434 7.37 1.17 22.84
CA ASP A 434 8.28 2.27 23.16
C ASP A 434 7.67 3.23 24.18
N THR A 435 8.48 3.66 25.16
CA THR A 435 8.11 4.83 25.98
C THR A 435 8.00 6.08 25.09
N PRO A 436 7.20 7.10 25.48
CA PRO A 436 7.10 8.35 24.73
C PRO A 436 8.46 8.98 24.42
N GLU A 437 9.42 8.90 25.36
CA GLU A 437 10.77 9.42 25.20
C GLU A 437 11.57 8.62 24.14
N MET A 438 11.51 7.29 24.19
CA MET A 438 12.19 6.43 23.21
C MET A 438 11.60 6.63 21.81
N ARG A 439 10.27 6.73 21.71
CA ARG A 439 9.57 7.05 20.47
C ARG A 439 10.06 8.37 19.88
N GLN A 440 10.14 9.42 20.68
CA GLN A 440 10.63 10.72 20.21
C GLN A 440 12.11 10.66 19.78
N LYS A 441 12.94 9.91 20.53
CA LYS A 441 14.36 9.67 20.18
C LYS A 441 14.48 8.97 18.83
N LYS A 442 13.70 7.90 18.59
CA LYS A 442 13.63 7.14 17.34
C LYS A 442 13.23 8.02 16.17
N ILE A 443 12.11 8.75 16.29
CA ILE A 443 11.61 9.64 15.22
C ILE A 443 12.67 10.70 14.88
N LYS A 444 13.27 11.34 15.89
CA LYS A 444 14.30 12.37 15.68
C LYS A 444 15.52 11.81 14.94
N SER A 445 16.01 10.65 15.37
CA SER A 445 17.16 9.99 14.75
C SER A 445 16.89 9.61 13.29
N MET A 446 15.78 8.92 13.01
CA MET A 446 15.41 8.51 11.65
C MET A 446 15.10 9.70 10.73
N THR A 447 14.50 10.76 11.26
CA THR A 447 14.30 12.03 10.52
C THR A 447 15.64 12.61 10.06
N ALA A 448 16.66 12.62 10.95
CA ALA A 448 17.99 13.10 10.58
C ALA A 448 18.62 12.23 9.49
N VAL A 449 18.45 10.90 9.57
CA VAL A 449 18.91 9.98 8.53
C VAL A 449 18.22 10.23 7.18
N MET A 450 16.89 10.35 7.16
CA MET A 450 16.14 10.66 5.93
C MET A 450 16.65 11.94 5.26
N ASN A 451 16.96 12.96 6.07
CA ASN A 451 17.52 14.21 5.57
C ASN A 451 18.94 14.04 4.99
N ILE A 452 19.75 13.13 5.52
CA ILE A 452 21.10 12.82 5.00
C ILE A 452 21.01 12.03 3.69
N LEU A 453 20.15 11.01 3.66
CA LEU A 453 19.93 10.13 2.50
C LEU A 453 19.29 10.87 1.32
N TYR A 454 18.33 11.73 1.59
CA TYR A 454 17.52 12.38 0.56
C TYR A 454 17.65 13.90 0.61
N SER A 455 18.79 14.43 1.08
CA SER A 455 19.06 15.87 1.07
C SER A 455 18.64 16.46 -0.29
N PRO A 456 17.85 17.54 -0.33
CA PRO A 456 17.58 18.25 -1.57
C PRO A 456 18.93 18.51 -2.24
N ALA A 457 19.09 18.10 -3.49
CA ALA A 457 20.26 18.49 -4.26
C ALA A 457 20.35 20.01 -4.11
N SER A 458 21.44 20.50 -3.52
CA SER A 458 21.68 21.94 -3.39
C SER A 458 21.33 22.55 -4.73
N GLU A 459 20.39 23.50 -4.75
CA GLU A 459 20.04 24.28 -5.93
C GLU A 459 21.32 24.51 -6.71
N ALA A 460 21.39 23.93 -7.91
CA ALA A 460 22.54 24.12 -8.77
C ALA A 460 22.72 25.64 -8.86
N LYS A 461 23.79 26.15 -8.23
CA LYS A 461 24.11 27.57 -8.20
C LYS A 461 23.97 28.05 -9.64
N ILE A 462 22.94 28.83 -9.92
CA ILE A 462 22.93 29.69 -11.09
C ILE A 462 23.99 30.73 -10.77
N VAL A 463 25.24 30.41 -11.12
CA VAL A 463 26.29 31.41 -11.20
C VAL A 463 25.91 32.27 -12.39
N SER A 464 25.26 33.39 -12.10
CA SER A 464 25.18 34.52 -13.00
C SER A 464 26.60 34.95 -13.35
N GLY A 465 27.02 34.75 -14.61
CA GLY A 465 28.31 35.21 -15.10
C GLY A 465 28.75 34.53 -16.39
N GLU A 466 28.37 35.16 -17.51
CA GLU A 466 29.09 35.22 -18.79
C GLU A 466 29.70 33.95 -19.42
N THR A 467 29.08 33.54 -20.54
CA THR A 467 29.69 32.91 -21.73
C THR A 467 30.80 31.88 -21.53
N ALA A 468 30.45 30.60 -21.38
CA ALA A 468 31.26 29.47 -21.86
C ALA A 468 30.44 28.17 -21.95
N GLY A 469 30.32 27.61 -23.16
CA GLY A 469 30.11 26.19 -23.58
C GLY A 469 29.21 25.23 -22.77
N PRO A 470 28.62 24.19 -23.41
CA PRO A 470 27.83 23.19 -22.70
C PRO A 470 28.76 22.31 -21.85
N SER A 471 28.98 22.69 -20.59
CA SER A 471 29.61 21.80 -19.62
C SER A 471 28.64 20.64 -19.39
N LYS A 472 29.07 19.42 -19.73
CA LYS A 472 28.39 18.18 -19.32
C LYS A 472 28.51 18.03 -17.80
N GLY A 473 27.66 18.75 -17.07
CA GLY A 473 27.43 18.47 -15.66
C GLY A 473 26.87 17.05 -15.54
N LYS A 474 27.57 16.17 -14.85
CA LYS A 474 27.02 14.87 -14.44
C LYS A 474 25.79 15.16 -13.59
N LEU A 475 24.59 14.90 -14.11
CA LEU A 475 23.38 14.77 -13.30
C LEU A 475 23.67 13.68 -12.26
N THR A 476 23.86 14.06 -11.01
CA THR A 476 23.90 13.12 -9.89
C THR A 476 22.55 12.40 -9.88
N LYS A 477 22.56 11.08 -10.10
CA LYS A 477 21.36 10.24 -9.94
C LYS A 477 20.73 10.58 -8.58
N ARG A 478 19.47 11.00 -8.60
CA ARG A 478 18.72 11.28 -7.38
C ARG A 478 18.47 9.94 -6.68
N ARG A 479 18.92 9.80 -5.42
CA ARG A 479 18.61 8.64 -4.57
C ARG A 479 17.09 8.59 -4.37
N THR A 480 16.54 7.38 -4.31
CA THR A 480 15.10 7.15 -4.23
C THR A 480 14.74 6.05 -3.26
N SER A 481 13.53 6.11 -2.69
CA SER A 481 12.92 5.05 -1.87
C SER A 481 11.96 4.16 -2.66
N VAL A 482 11.84 4.38 -3.98
CA VAL A 482 11.02 3.58 -4.90
C VAL A 482 11.73 2.26 -5.23
N ILE A 483 11.02 1.15 -5.04
CA ILE A 483 11.54 -0.21 -5.15
C ILE A 483 11.90 -0.55 -6.60
N GLY A 484 13.19 -0.74 -6.86
CA GLY A 484 13.73 -1.14 -8.17
C GLY A 484 13.56 -0.10 -9.27
N LEU A 485 13.65 1.19 -8.92
CA LEU A 485 13.77 2.34 -9.85
C LEU A 485 15.21 2.56 -10.36
N GLU A 486 16.19 1.85 -9.78
CA GLU A 486 17.64 2.04 -9.91
C GLU A 486 18.28 1.83 -11.29
#